data_AF-A0A7C7YNL4-F1
#
_entry.id   AF-A0A7C7YNL4-F1
#
_cell.length_a   1.000
_cell.length_b   1.000
_cell.length_c   1.000
_cell.angle_alpha   90.00
_cell.angle_beta   90.00
_cell.angle_gamma   90.00
#
_symmetry.space_group_name_H-M   'P 1'
#
loop_
_entity.id
_entity.type
_entity.pdbx_description
1 polymer ?
#
loop_
_entity_poly.entity_id
_entity_poly.type
_entity_poly.pdbx_seq_one_letter_code
_entity_poly.pdbx_strand_id
1 'polypeptide(L)'
;MKRYGICILLSLIMITTAVSGCVGEGDIVGEGDIVGDWYQAESKEVIFNSDGTVLADLDSENQETGTWSINDNGTLSLQWSGKDARTLWFVVDGDWLFINNDEYSNCDVFSRVSIDEDSWSSTTEALTLPSICEGLGMDEPTPQ
;
A
#
# COMPACT_ATOMS: atom_id res chain seq x y z
N MET A 1 31.26 37.73 49.97
CA MET A 1 30.70 36.60 50.74
C MET A 1 29.18 36.61 50.65
N LYS A 2 28.60 35.64 49.93
CA LYS A 2 27.38 34.90 50.28
C LYS A 2 27.14 33.84 49.20
N ARG A 3 27.13 32.58 49.62
CA ARG A 3 26.87 31.37 48.82
C ARG A 3 25.42 30.96 49.06
N TYR A 4 24.58 30.90 48.03
CA TYR A 4 23.35 30.08 47.90
C TYR A 4 23.03 30.12 46.39
N GLY A 5 22.67 29.06 45.66
CA GLY A 5 22.43 27.67 46.02
C GLY A 5 22.70 26.80 44.80
N ILE A 6 23.16 25.60 45.10
CA ILE A 6 23.24 24.46 44.21
C ILE A 6 21.80 23.99 43.88
N CYS A 7 21.65 23.37 42.71
CA CYS A 7 20.56 22.49 42.26
C CYS A 7 19.38 23.11 41.50
N ILE A 8 19.14 22.48 40.35
CA ILE A 8 17.96 22.50 39.48
C ILE A 8 18.02 23.56 38.38
N LEU A 9 18.76 23.25 37.32
CA LEU A 9 18.38 23.58 35.94
C LEU A 9 19.03 22.56 34.98
N LEU A 10 18.82 21.28 35.30
CA LEU A 10 19.14 20.11 34.48
C LEU A 10 17.81 19.53 34.00
N SER A 11 17.10 20.23 33.11
CA SER A 11 15.95 19.67 32.36
C SER A 11 15.26 20.77 31.53
N LEU A 12 15.86 21.16 30.41
CA LEU A 12 15.13 21.78 29.28
C LEU A 12 16.00 21.76 28.02
N ILE A 13 16.45 20.55 27.65
CA ILE A 13 16.71 20.23 26.24
C ILE A 13 15.46 19.49 25.79
N MET A 14 14.40 20.25 25.52
CA MET A 14 13.29 19.75 24.74
C MET A 14 13.81 19.69 23.30
N ILE A 15 14.03 18.45 22.87
CA ILE A 15 14.29 18.05 21.51
C ILE A 15 13.12 18.55 20.66
N THR A 16 13.30 19.69 19.99
CA THR A 16 12.42 20.10 18.88
C THR A 16 13.14 19.81 17.58
N THR A 17 13.26 18.52 17.27
CA THR A 17 13.55 18.01 15.93
C THR A 17 12.51 16.97 15.60
N ALA A 18 11.28 17.44 15.40
CA ALA A 18 10.21 16.67 14.79
C ALA A 18 9.27 17.64 14.05
N VAL A 19 9.81 18.24 12.99
CA VAL A 19 9.01 18.51 11.80
C VAL A 19 9.69 17.72 10.70
N SER A 20 9.44 16.41 10.69
CA SER A 20 9.54 15.59 9.49
C SER A 20 8.67 16.28 8.43
N GLY A 21 9.27 16.51 7.26
CA GLY A 21 8.76 17.44 6.27
C GLY A 21 7.38 17.07 5.73
N CYS A 22 6.45 18.02 5.80
CA CYS A 22 5.44 18.20 4.78
C CYS A 22 6.11 18.82 3.54
N VAL A 23 6.83 18.02 2.77
CA VAL A 23 7.20 18.31 1.37
C VAL A 23 7.22 16.96 0.64
N GLY A 24 6.06 16.52 0.16
CA GLY A 24 5.92 15.42 -0.79
C GLY A 24 5.71 16.00 -2.17
N GLU A 25 6.77 16.60 -2.72
CA GLU A 25 6.78 17.12 -4.09
C GLU A 25 7.05 15.93 -5.01
N GLY A 26 5.98 15.23 -5.41
CA GLY A 26 6.03 14.09 -6.32
C GLY A 26 6.46 12.80 -5.65
N ASP A 27 5.57 12.19 -4.87
CA ASP A 27 5.76 10.86 -4.29
C ASP A 27 5.83 9.83 -5.42
N ILE A 28 7.05 9.58 -5.92
CA ILE A 28 7.36 8.31 -6.55
C ILE A 28 7.16 7.29 -5.43
N VAL A 29 6.07 6.53 -5.51
CA VAL A 29 5.76 5.46 -4.57
C VAL A 29 7.00 4.58 -4.45
N GLY A 30 7.61 4.58 -3.26
CA GLY A 30 8.85 3.87 -3.03
C GLY A 30 8.55 2.38 -2.89
N GLU A 31 9.54 1.52 -3.16
CA GLU A 31 9.42 0.08 -2.88
C GLU A 31 9.01 -0.19 -1.43
N GLY A 32 9.40 0.68 -0.49
CA GLY A 32 9.01 0.57 0.92
C GLY A 32 7.51 0.72 1.19
N ASP A 33 6.76 1.39 0.30
CA ASP A 33 5.35 1.67 0.52
C ASP A 33 4.47 0.45 0.23
N ILE A 34 4.86 -0.41 -0.72
CA ILE A 34 4.09 -1.63 -1.04
C ILE A 34 4.46 -2.82 -0.15
N VAL A 35 5.63 -2.80 0.50
CA VAL A 35 6.07 -3.90 1.38
C VAL A 35 5.10 -4.10 2.55
N GLY A 36 4.79 -5.37 2.83
CA GLY A 36 3.97 -5.80 3.96
C GLY A 36 2.87 -6.77 3.59
N ASP A 37 1.99 -6.98 4.57
CA ASP A 37 0.81 -7.83 4.48
C ASP A 37 -0.38 -7.00 4.00
N TRP A 38 -1.12 -7.54 3.04
CA TRP A 38 -2.30 -6.90 2.46
C TRP A 38 -3.51 -7.82 2.54
N TYR A 39 -4.61 -7.23 2.97
CA TYR A 39 -5.83 -7.94 3.33
C TYR A 39 -6.99 -7.49 2.44
N GLN A 40 -7.88 -8.42 2.14
CA GLN A 40 -9.21 -8.16 1.65
C GLN A 40 -10.19 -8.64 2.71
N ALA A 41 -10.91 -7.71 3.34
CA ALA A 41 -11.66 -7.97 4.55
C ALA A 41 -10.78 -8.68 5.62
N GLU A 42 -11.21 -9.84 6.11
CA GLU A 42 -10.49 -10.59 7.13
C GLU A 42 -9.33 -11.43 6.56
N SER A 43 -9.37 -11.70 5.25
CA SER A 43 -8.43 -12.58 4.56
C SER A 43 -7.14 -11.86 4.22
N LYS A 44 -6.00 -12.51 4.47
CA LYS A 44 -4.69 -12.02 4.02
C LYS A 44 -4.46 -12.55 2.60
N GLU A 45 -4.47 -11.66 1.64
CA GLU A 45 -4.45 -12.04 0.22
C GLU A 45 -3.04 -12.07 -0.36
N VAL A 46 -2.21 -11.07 -0.03
CA VAL A 46 -0.88 -10.95 -0.63
C VAL A 46 0.14 -10.40 0.36
N ILE A 47 1.37 -10.91 0.28
CA ILE A 47 2.52 -10.42 1.05
C ILE A 47 3.60 -9.99 0.06
N PHE A 48 3.96 -8.70 0.10
CA PHE A 48 5.11 -8.17 -0.62
C PHE A 48 6.30 -8.07 0.33
N ASN A 49 7.28 -8.96 0.20
CA ASN A 49 8.46 -8.97 1.06
C ASN A 49 9.52 -7.99 0.56
N SER A 50 10.28 -7.38 1.48
CA SER A 50 11.35 -6.42 1.16
C SER A 50 12.52 -7.01 0.37
N ASP A 51 12.59 -8.34 0.23
CA ASP A 51 13.61 -9.03 -0.57
C ASP A 51 13.19 -9.22 -2.04
N GLY A 52 12.03 -8.68 -2.44
CA GLY A 52 11.48 -8.79 -3.78
C GLY A 52 10.69 -10.07 -4.02
N THR A 53 10.40 -10.87 -3.00
CA THR A 53 9.49 -12.03 -3.11
C THR A 53 8.05 -11.64 -2.81
N VAL A 54 7.10 -12.28 -3.50
CA VAL A 54 5.66 -12.09 -3.28
C VAL A 54 4.98 -13.44 -3.04
N LEU A 55 4.02 -13.46 -2.11
CA LEU A 55 3.21 -14.63 -1.78
C LEU A 55 1.72 -14.27 -1.92
N ALA A 56 0.91 -15.17 -2.49
CA ALA A 56 -0.55 -15.08 -2.54
C ALA A 56 -1.18 -16.47 -2.31
N ASP A 57 -2.52 -16.54 -2.29
CA ASP A 57 -3.28 -17.77 -1.98
C ASP A 57 -2.81 -18.40 -0.65
N LEU A 58 -2.68 -17.59 0.39
CA LEU A 58 -1.95 -17.96 1.62
C LEU A 58 -2.62 -19.08 2.43
N ASP A 59 -3.94 -19.24 2.29
CA ASP A 59 -4.72 -20.29 2.95
C ASP A 59 -4.81 -21.59 2.13
N SER A 60 -4.23 -21.61 0.92
CA SER A 60 -4.18 -22.78 0.04
C SER A 60 -3.01 -23.69 0.36
N GLU A 61 -3.20 -25.02 0.20
CA GLU A 61 -2.08 -25.97 0.21
C GLU A 61 -1.06 -25.71 -0.91
N ASN A 62 -1.48 -24.99 -1.95
CA ASN A 62 -0.64 -24.56 -3.07
C ASN A 62 -0.50 -23.04 -3.06
N GLN A 63 0.17 -22.50 -2.04
CA GLN A 63 0.53 -21.09 -1.96
C GLN A 63 1.21 -20.63 -3.27
N GLU A 64 0.71 -19.54 -3.85
CA GLU A 64 1.31 -18.96 -5.03
C GLU A 64 2.52 -18.10 -4.60
N THR A 65 3.65 -18.29 -5.29
CA THR A 65 4.91 -17.59 -4.97
C THR A 65 5.48 -16.97 -6.22
N GLY A 66 6.16 -15.83 -6.07
CA GLY A 66 6.73 -15.10 -7.19
C GLY A 66 7.74 -14.05 -6.77
N THR A 67 8.05 -13.16 -7.70
CA THR A 67 8.87 -11.98 -7.47
C THR A 67 8.11 -10.71 -7.84
N TRP A 68 8.49 -9.62 -7.19
CA TRP A 68 7.97 -8.29 -7.48
C TRP A 68 9.09 -7.26 -7.45
N SER A 69 8.88 -6.15 -8.15
CA SER A 69 9.75 -4.97 -8.13
C SER A 69 8.99 -3.75 -8.65
N ILE A 70 9.48 -2.54 -8.36
CA ILE A 70 8.93 -1.31 -8.93
C ILE A 70 9.80 -0.89 -10.12
N ASN A 71 9.16 -0.73 -11.28
CA ASN A 71 9.81 -0.25 -12.49
C ASN A 71 10.13 1.25 -12.37
N ASP A 72 11.08 1.74 -13.18
CA ASP A 72 11.48 3.16 -13.21
C ASP A 72 10.32 4.15 -13.47
N ASN A 73 9.24 3.69 -14.10
CA ASN A 73 8.04 4.47 -14.38
C ASN A 73 6.99 4.43 -13.24
N GLY A 74 7.31 3.83 -12.09
CA GLY A 74 6.41 3.71 -10.94
C GLY A 74 5.36 2.60 -11.06
N THR A 75 5.48 1.68 -12.01
CA THR A 75 4.59 0.51 -12.13
C THR A 75 5.12 -0.70 -11.38
N LEU A 76 4.24 -1.60 -10.98
CA LEU A 76 4.58 -2.86 -10.35
C LEU A 76 4.90 -3.91 -11.41
N SER A 77 6.10 -4.48 -11.41
CA SER A 77 6.42 -5.69 -12.14
C SER A 77 6.19 -6.90 -11.24
N LEU A 78 5.21 -7.74 -11.57
CA LEU A 78 4.83 -8.93 -10.81
C LEU A 78 5.03 -10.19 -11.65
N GLN A 79 5.78 -11.16 -11.12
CA GLN A 79 6.04 -12.43 -11.81
C GLN A 79 5.79 -13.62 -10.87
N TRP A 80 4.70 -14.34 -11.12
CA TRP A 80 4.42 -15.60 -10.44
C TRP A 80 5.27 -16.75 -10.99
N SER A 81 5.59 -17.72 -10.13
CA SER A 81 6.39 -18.89 -10.49
C SER A 81 5.75 -19.66 -11.64
N GLY A 82 6.50 -19.81 -12.74
CA GLY A 82 6.03 -20.50 -13.95
C GLY A 82 5.08 -19.69 -14.83
N LYS A 83 4.90 -18.38 -14.55
CA LYS A 83 4.14 -17.44 -15.39
C LYS A 83 5.06 -16.33 -15.91
N ASP A 84 4.62 -15.69 -16.99
CA ASP A 84 5.27 -14.49 -17.51
C ASP A 84 5.05 -13.30 -16.57
N ALA A 85 6.04 -12.40 -16.51
CA ALA A 85 5.94 -11.17 -15.74
C ALA A 85 4.84 -10.26 -16.32
N ARG A 86 4.08 -9.62 -15.43
CA ARG A 86 3.04 -8.63 -15.76
C ARG A 86 3.44 -7.28 -15.18
N THR A 87 3.12 -6.22 -15.91
CA THR A 87 3.27 -4.85 -15.42
C THR A 87 1.90 -4.32 -15.05
N LEU A 88 1.75 -3.83 -13.82
CA LEU A 88 0.49 -3.39 -13.23
C LEU A 88 0.63 -1.94 -12.74
N TRP A 89 -0.44 -1.16 -12.82
CA TRP A 89 -0.50 0.13 -12.16
C TRP A 89 -0.93 -0.07 -10.71
N PHE A 90 -0.33 0.67 -9.79
CA PHE A 90 -0.71 0.61 -8.39
C PHE A 90 -0.56 1.97 -7.71
N VAL A 91 -1.31 2.17 -6.62
CA VAL A 91 -1.19 3.31 -5.72
C VAL A 91 -1.29 2.79 -4.29
N VAL A 92 -0.40 3.26 -3.43
CA VAL A 92 -0.52 3.11 -1.98
C VAL A 92 -0.95 4.45 -1.40
N ASP A 93 -2.11 4.50 -0.76
CA ASP A 93 -2.62 5.69 -0.06
C ASP A 93 -2.87 5.34 1.42
N GLY A 94 -1.89 5.68 2.26
CA GLY A 94 -1.89 5.32 3.67
C GLY A 94 -1.92 3.80 3.89
N ASP A 95 -3.04 3.32 4.41
CA ASP A 95 -3.26 1.90 4.72
C ASP A 95 -3.93 1.13 3.56
N TRP A 96 -4.17 1.78 2.42
CA TRP A 96 -4.84 1.19 1.27
C TRP A 96 -3.89 0.98 0.11
N LEU A 97 -4.01 -0.18 -0.54
CA LEU A 97 -3.35 -0.53 -1.79
C LEU A 97 -4.42 -0.72 -2.86
N PHE A 98 -4.22 -0.02 -3.97
CA PHE A 98 -5.05 -0.12 -5.15
C PHE A 98 -4.18 -0.67 -6.28
N ILE A 99 -4.59 -1.78 -6.90
CA ILE A 99 -3.90 -2.38 -8.05
C ILE A 99 -4.87 -2.40 -9.23
N ASN A 100 -4.46 -1.87 -10.37
CA ASN A 100 -5.18 -2.00 -11.63
C ASN A 100 -4.43 -2.97 -12.56
N ASN A 101 -5.15 -4.02 -12.98
CA ASN A 101 -4.66 -5.07 -13.86
C ASN A 101 -5.03 -4.88 -15.35
N ASP A 102 -5.55 -3.71 -15.73
CA ASP A 102 -5.99 -3.28 -17.07
C ASP A 102 -7.04 -4.17 -17.76
N GLU A 103 -7.35 -5.36 -17.24
CA GLU A 103 -8.27 -6.32 -17.87
C GLU A 103 -9.76 -6.04 -17.54
N TYR A 104 -10.07 -5.35 -16.42
CA TYR A 104 -11.46 -5.29 -15.90
C TYR A 104 -11.94 -3.93 -15.36
N SER A 105 -11.21 -2.84 -15.62
CA SER A 105 -11.57 -1.44 -15.26
C SER A 105 -11.88 -1.13 -13.79
N ASN A 106 -11.79 -2.10 -12.87
CA ASN A 106 -11.93 -1.92 -11.42
C ASN A 106 -10.60 -2.28 -10.75
N CYS A 107 -10.16 -1.46 -9.81
CA CYS A 107 -9.01 -1.80 -8.98
C CYS A 107 -9.33 -2.95 -8.03
N ASP A 108 -8.35 -3.82 -7.84
CA ASP A 108 -8.28 -4.65 -6.64
C ASP A 108 -7.87 -3.75 -5.47
N VAL A 109 -8.66 -3.77 -4.40
CA VAL A 109 -8.48 -2.92 -3.21
C VAL A 109 -8.07 -3.81 -2.04
N PHE A 110 -6.98 -3.44 -1.38
CA PHE A 110 -6.46 -4.11 -0.20
C PHE A 110 -6.19 -3.13 0.93
N SER A 111 -6.25 -3.61 2.15
CA SER A 111 -5.96 -2.88 3.38
C SER A 111 -4.72 -3.47 4.07
N ARG A 112 -3.94 -2.64 4.76
CA ARG A 112 -2.86 -3.12 5.66
C ARG A 112 -3.38 -3.84 6.90
N VAL A 113 -4.64 -3.62 7.24
CA VAL A 113 -5.29 -4.21 8.42
C VAL A 113 -6.45 -5.09 8.00
N SER A 114 -6.59 -6.20 8.71
CA SER A 114 -7.77 -7.08 8.64
C SER A 114 -9.01 -6.30 9.09
N ILE A 115 -10.03 -6.28 8.25
CA ILE A 115 -11.31 -5.60 8.47
C ILE A 115 -12.40 -6.65 8.43
N ASP A 116 -13.30 -6.61 9.42
CA ASP A 116 -14.47 -7.49 9.48
C ASP A 116 -15.26 -7.51 8.15
N GLU A 117 -15.69 -8.69 7.71
CA GLU A 117 -16.34 -8.90 6.42
C GLU A 117 -17.61 -8.05 6.26
N ASP A 118 -18.42 -7.93 7.32
CA ASP A 118 -19.65 -7.12 7.30
C ASP A 118 -19.35 -5.62 7.15
N SER A 119 -18.15 -5.18 7.56
CA SER A 119 -17.72 -3.78 7.51
C SER A 119 -16.97 -3.44 6.21
N TRP A 120 -16.42 -4.43 5.51
CA TRP A 120 -15.55 -4.25 4.35
C TRP A 120 -16.18 -3.40 3.26
N SER A 121 -17.37 -3.76 2.77
CA SER A 121 -18.05 -3.05 1.66
C SER A 121 -18.28 -1.58 2.00
N SER A 122 -18.81 -1.29 3.18
CA SER A 122 -19.07 0.09 3.60
C SER A 122 -17.79 0.91 3.77
N THR A 123 -16.69 0.25 4.12
CA THR A 123 -15.38 0.90 4.28
C THR A 123 -14.78 1.23 2.92
N THR A 124 -14.77 0.28 1.99
CA THR A 124 -14.21 0.48 0.65
C THR A 124 -15.04 1.44 -0.20
N GLU A 125 -16.36 1.44 -0.06
CA GLU A 125 -17.27 2.41 -0.71
C GLU A 125 -17.05 3.86 -0.25
N ALA A 126 -16.56 4.05 0.98
CA ALA A 126 -16.28 5.38 1.52
C ALA A 126 -14.90 5.92 1.10
N LEU A 127 -14.06 5.11 0.44
CA LEU A 127 -12.73 5.54 -0.02
C LEU A 127 -12.82 6.48 -1.21
N THR A 128 -11.88 7.42 -1.24
CA THR A 128 -11.62 8.18 -2.48
C THR A 128 -10.71 7.34 -3.35
N LEU A 129 -11.23 6.82 -4.45
CA LEU A 129 -10.45 5.99 -5.37
C LEU A 129 -9.42 6.82 -6.13
N PRO A 130 -8.18 6.33 -6.31
CA PRO A 130 -7.18 7.00 -7.13
C PRO A 130 -7.56 6.92 -8.62
N SER A 131 -7.03 7.83 -9.44
CA SER A 131 -7.33 7.90 -10.88
C SER A 131 -6.97 6.63 -11.65
N ILE A 132 -6.03 5.82 -11.14
CA ILE A 132 -5.74 4.51 -11.74
C ILE A 132 -6.93 3.55 -11.66
N CYS A 133 -7.87 3.77 -10.75
CA CYS A 133 -9.10 2.99 -10.59
C CYS A 133 -10.27 3.58 -11.38
N GLU A 134 -10.10 4.77 -11.96
CA GLU A 134 -11.09 5.40 -12.84
C GLU A 134 -10.91 4.85 -14.26
N GLY A 135 -11.15 3.54 -14.44
CA GLY A 135 -11.28 2.92 -15.75
C GLY A 135 -12.71 3.10 -16.26
N LEU A 136 -12.88 3.77 -17.41
CA LEU A 136 -14.12 3.96 -18.18
C LEU A 136 -15.27 3.08 -17.68
N GLY A 137 -16.09 3.66 -16.79
CA GLY A 137 -17.16 2.95 -16.14
C GLY A 137 -18.07 2.27 -17.16
N MET A 138 -18.51 1.06 -16.82
CA MET A 138 -19.93 0.74 -16.80
C MET A 138 -20.76 1.37 -17.94
N ASP A 139 -20.40 1.13 -19.19
CA ASP A 139 -21.34 1.13 -20.30
C ASP A 139 -20.98 -0.10 -21.15
N GLU A 140 -21.87 -1.10 -21.18
CA GLU A 140 -21.81 -2.14 -22.21
C GLU A 140 -21.72 -1.46 -23.59
N PRO A 141 -20.92 -1.95 -24.54
CA PRO A 141 -20.98 -1.47 -25.90
C PRO A 141 -22.42 -1.68 -26.41
N THR A 142 -23.17 -0.58 -26.60
CA THR A 142 -24.47 -0.66 -27.28
C THR A 142 -24.26 -1.28 -28.65
N PRO A 143 -24.94 -2.39 -28.99
CA PRO A 143 -24.87 -2.96 -30.34
C PRO A 143 -25.33 -1.91 -31.35
N GLN A 144 -24.49 -1.62 -32.35
CA GLN A 144 -24.92 -0.93 -33.57
C GLN A 144 -25.67 -1.89 -34.50
#